data_AF-A0A367M211-F1
#
_entry.id   AF-A0A367M211-F1
#
_cell.length_a   1.000
_cell.length_b   1.000
_cell.length_c   1.000
_cell.angle_alpha   90.00
_cell.angle_beta   90.00
_cell.angle_gamma   90.00
#
_symmetry.space_group_name_H-M   'P 1'
#
loop_
_entity.id
_entity.type
_entity.pdbx_description
1 polymer ?
#
loop_
_entity_poly.entity_id
_entity_poly.type
_entity_poly.pdbx_seq_one_letter_code
_entity_poly.pdbx_strand_id
1 'polypeptide(L)'
;MPGQPATAWLSDASLHLVTAFAWPRRPRNRLQRISPMSMLKDPSQKYRPFPAINLPDRTWPSKTITEVPIWCSSDLRDGNQSLIEPMDAAKKMRFFKTLVQVGLKQIEVAFPSASDTDFNFVRELIEGNHIPDDVTIQVLTQGPRRPDPVSYT
;
A
#
# COMPACT_ATOMS: atom_id res chain seq x y z
N MET A 1 -9.99 66.64 -32.54
CA MET A 1 -9.00 67.61 -32.05
C MET A 1 -8.26 67.01 -30.87
N PRO A 2 -6.95 66.74 -30.99
CA PRO A 2 -6.10 66.20 -29.93
C PRO A 2 -5.51 67.33 -29.06
N GLY A 3 -5.20 67.08 -27.79
CA GLY A 3 -4.64 68.12 -26.91
C GLY A 3 -4.10 67.63 -25.56
N GLN A 4 -2.84 67.15 -25.58
CA GLN A 4 -1.72 67.35 -24.62
C GLN A 4 -1.86 66.91 -23.13
N PRO A 5 -0.74 66.75 -22.35
CA PRO A 5 0.64 67.28 -22.51
C PRO A 5 1.72 66.19 -22.67
N ALA A 6 2.87 66.40 -23.32
CA ALA A 6 3.93 67.42 -23.30
C ALA A 6 5.15 67.01 -22.45
N THR A 7 6.25 66.78 -23.20
CA THR A 7 7.67 67.09 -22.90
C THR A 7 8.31 66.52 -21.62
N ALA A 8 9.17 65.50 -21.72
CA ALA A 8 10.58 65.50 -22.16
C ALA A 8 11.56 65.76 -21.00
N TRP A 9 12.37 64.76 -20.65
CA TRP A 9 13.74 64.94 -20.14
C TRP A 9 14.64 63.77 -20.56
N LEU A 10 15.89 64.14 -20.77
CA LEU A 10 16.99 63.47 -21.42
C LEU A 10 17.58 62.26 -20.66
N SER A 11 18.28 61.45 -21.46
CA SER A 11 19.61 60.86 -21.24
C SER A 11 19.81 59.77 -20.17
N ASP A 12 20.28 58.63 -20.70
CA ASP A 12 21.45 57.90 -20.22
C ASP A 12 21.34 57.15 -18.87
N ALA A 13 21.17 55.83 -18.97
CA ALA A 13 21.54 54.92 -17.90
C ALA A 13 22.07 53.62 -18.51
N SER A 14 23.39 53.65 -18.65
CA SER A 14 24.30 52.52 -18.85
C SER A 14 23.84 51.21 -18.19
N LEU A 15 24.11 50.12 -18.91
CA LEU A 15 24.22 48.75 -18.42
C LEU A 15 24.75 48.70 -16.98
N HIS A 16 24.01 48.06 -16.08
CA HIS A 16 24.62 47.43 -14.92
C HIS A 16 24.23 45.95 -14.89
N LEU A 17 25.29 45.15 -14.82
CA LEU A 17 25.31 43.70 -14.79
C LEU A 17 24.41 43.14 -13.69
N VAL A 18 23.45 42.31 -14.05
CA VAL A 18 23.03 41.22 -13.16
C VAL A 18 23.99 40.07 -13.39
N THR A 19 24.87 39.87 -12.41
CA THR A 19 25.79 38.75 -12.32
C THR A 19 25.00 37.44 -12.39
N ALA A 20 25.05 36.77 -13.53
CA ALA A 20 24.54 35.42 -13.68
C ALA A 20 25.37 34.50 -12.77
N PHE A 21 24.74 33.93 -11.75
CA PHE A 21 25.28 32.76 -11.05
C PHE A 21 25.47 31.65 -12.09
N ALA A 22 26.72 31.45 -12.51
CA ALA A 22 27.11 30.38 -13.41
C ALA A 22 26.97 29.04 -12.67
N TRP A 23 25.82 28.39 -12.84
CA TRP A 23 25.70 26.98 -12.52
C TRP A 23 26.71 26.20 -13.38
N PRO A 24 27.55 25.31 -12.81
CA PRO A 24 28.49 24.54 -13.61
C PRO A 24 27.68 23.74 -14.63
N ARG A 25 27.91 24.02 -15.93
CA ARG A 25 27.32 23.25 -17.03
C ARG A 25 27.81 21.82 -16.87
N ARG A 26 26.97 20.95 -16.30
CA ARG A 26 27.20 19.51 -16.34
C ARG A 26 27.38 19.14 -17.82
N PRO A 27 28.40 18.35 -18.17
CA PRO A 27 28.59 17.94 -19.55
C PRO A 27 27.28 17.31 -20.02
N ARG A 28 26.85 17.72 -21.22
CA ARG A 28 25.63 17.22 -21.86
C ARG A 28 25.88 15.74 -22.12
N ASN A 29 25.55 14.90 -21.14
CA ASN A 29 25.73 13.46 -21.23
C ASN A 29 24.98 13.02 -22.48
N ARG A 30 25.76 12.48 -23.42
CA ARG A 30 25.35 11.60 -24.51
C ARG A 30 24.02 10.96 -24.15
N LEU A 31 22.97 11.19 -24.96
CA LEU A 31 21.71 10.46 -24.88
C LEU A 31 22.07 9.00 -24.61
N GLN A 32 21.90 8.55 -23.36
CA GLN A 32 22.04 7.15 -23.04
C GLN A 32 20.86 6.54 -23.79
N ARG A 33 21.15 6.00 -24.97
CA ARG A 33 20.27 5.10 -25.68
C ARG A 33 19.76 4.15 -24.60
N ILE A 34 18.49 4.25 -24.25
CA ILE A 34 17.85 3.32 -23.33
C ILE A 34 18.11 1.98 -23.99
N SER A 35 19.10 1.26 -23.48
CA SER A 35 19.35 -0.09 -23.97
C SER A 35 18.05 -0.80 -23.67
N PRO A 36 17.40 -1.45 -24.66
CA PRO A 36 16.25 -2.27 -24.35
C PRO A 36 16.72 -3.17 -23.22
N MET A 37 16.05 -3.12 -22.05
CA MET A 37 16.42 -3.94 -20.91
C MET A 37 16.66 -5.33 -21.46
N SER A 38 17.91 -5.80 -21.46
CA SER A 38 18.23 -7.05 -22.14
C SER A 38 17.41 -8.09 -21.40
N MET A 39 16.40 -8.65 -22.05
CA MET A 39 15.72 -9.81 -21.50
C MET A 39 16.82 -10.84 -21.25
N LEU A 40 16.84 -11.42 -20.04
CA LEU A 40 17.78 -12.47 -19.69
C LEU A 40 17.74 -13.51 -20.82
N LYS A 41 18.92 -13.86 -21.36
CA LYS A 41 19.04 -14.87 -22.44
C LYS A 41 18.40 -16.20 -22.04
N ASP A 42 18.45 -16.50 -20.75
CA ASP A 42 17.71 -17.57 -20.12
C ASP A 42 17.06 -17.04 -18.83
N PRO A 43 15.76 -16.69 -18.86
CA PRO A 43 15.06 -16.19 -17.68
C PRO A 43 14.84 -17.29 -16.61
N SER A 44 15.06 -18.57 -16.93
CA SER A 44 14.93 -19.66 -15.96
C SER A 44 15.98 -19.58 -14.85
N GLN A 45 17.18 -19.08 -15.15
CA GLN A 45 18.26 -18.89 -14.16
C GLN A 45 17.93 -17.85 -13.07
N LYS A 46 16.90 -17.03 -13.29
CA LYS A 46 16.44 -16.04 -12.32
C LYS A 46 15.79 -16.70 -11.09
N TYR A 47 15.19 -17.87 -11.27
CA TYR A 47 14.38 -18.53 -10.25
C TYR A 47 15.08 -19.80 -9.77
N ARG A 48 15.23 -19.94 -8.46
CA ARG A 48 15.79 -21.15 -7.85
C ARG A 48 14.65 -22.11 -7.49
N PRO A 49 14.83 -23.44 -7.65
CA PRO A 49 13.88 -24.41 -7.15
C PRO A 49 13.67 -24.26 -5.64
N PHE A 50 12.44 -24.49 -5.18
CA PHE A 50 12.16 -24.55 -3.74
C PHE A 50 12.83 -25.80 -3.13
N PRO A 51 13.57 -25.67 -2.01
CA PRO A 51 14.26 -26.80 -1.40
C PRO A 51 13.26 -27.86 -0.91
N ALA A 52 13.62 -29.14 -1.04
CA ALA A 52 12.78 -30.22 -0.55
C ALA A 52 12.68 -30.16 0.99
N ILE A 53 11.46 -30.16 1.51
CA ILE A 53 11.20 -30.21 2.95
C ILE A 53 11.26 -31.68 3.40
N ASN A 54 12.23 -32.02 4.26
CA ASN A 54 12.37 -33.36 4.80
C ASN A 54 11.45 -33.59 6.01
N LEU A 55 10.25 -34.09 5.75
CA LEU A 55 9.30 -34.56 6.77
C LEU A 55 8.99 -36.04 6.47
N PRO A 56 9.82 -36.99 6.94
CA PRO A 56 9.65 -38.41 6.63
C PRO A 56 8.38 -38.98 7.26
N ASP A 57 8.08 -38.60 8.50
CA ASP A 57 6.93 -39.10 9.27
C ASP A 57 5.64 -38.28 9.05
N ARG A 58 5.47 -37.71 7.85
CA ARG A 58 4.29 -36.89 7.53
C ARG A 58 3.04 -37.78 7.49
N THR A 59 2.00 -37.39 8.21
CA THR A 59 0.76 -38.19 8.31
C THR A 59 -0.39 -37.63 7.48
N TRP A 60 -0.29 -36.40 6.98
CA TRP A 60 -1.37 -35.76 6.21
C TRP A 60 -1.77 -36.50 4.92
N PRO A 61 -0.90 -37.24 4.19
CA PRO A 61 -1.34 -37.97 2.99
C PRO A 61 -2.30 -39.12 3.27
N SER A 62 -2.28 -39.67 4.50
CA SER A 62 -3.11 -40.81 4.90
C SER A 62 -4.36 -40.39 5.68
N LYS A 63 -4.56 -39.08 5.91
CA LYS A 63 -5.69 -38.55 6.67
C LYS A 63 -6.76 -37.98 5.74
N THR A 64 -8.01 -38.29 6.04
CA THR A 64 -9.17 -37.67 5.39
C THR A 64 -9.75 -36.62 6.33
N ILE A 65 -10.23 -35.50 5.79
CA ILE A 65 -10.88 -34.44 6.57
C ILE A 65 -12.26 -34.95 7.00
N THR A 66 -12.50 -35.03 8.31
CA THR A 66 -13.76 -35.52 8.91
C THR A 66 -14.55 -34.44 9.64
N GLU A 67 -13.91 -33.30 9.93
CA GLU A 67 -14.49 -32.20 10.71
C GLU A 67 -14.29 -30.89 9.95
N VAL A 68 -15.20 -29.93 10.17
CA VAL A 68 -15.11 -28.61 9.56
C VAL A 68 -14.03 -27.78 10.28
N PRO A 69 -13.10 -27.13 9.55
CA PRO A 69 -12.16 -26.22 10.19
C PRO A 69 -12.88 -24.95 10.66
N ILE A 70 -12.22 -24.21 11.55
CA ILE A 70 -12.64 -22.85 11.87
C ILE A 70 -12.29 -21.96 10.68
N TRP A 71 -13.31 -21.31 10.12
CA TRP A 71 -13.15 -20.39 9.01
C TRP A 71 -12.92 -18.97 9.51
N CYS A 72 -11.90 -18.31 8.98
CA CYS A 72 -11.67 -16.88 9.12
C CYS A 72 -11.66 -16.23 7.74
N SER A 73 -12.51 -15.23 7.53
CA SER A 73 -12.58 -14.47 6.28
C SER A 73 -11.69 -13.23 6.37
N SER A 74 -10.79 -13.06 5.40
CA SER A 74 -9.89 -11.91 5.29
C SER A 74 -10.33 -10.88 4.23
N ASP A 75 -11.51 -11.06 3.67
CA ASP A 75 -11.98 -10.37 2.47
C ASP A 75 -12.11 -8.84 2.65
N LEU A 76 -12.54 -8.37 3.83
CA LEU A 76 -12.74 -6.94 4.10
C LEU A 76 -11.42 -6.16 4.24
N ARG A 77 -10.31 -6.86 4.51
CA ARG A 77 -8.98 -6.28 4.65
C ARG A 77 -8.09 -6.69 3.48
N ASP A 78 -7.72 -7.96 3.39
CA ASP A 78 -6.74 -8.46 2.42
C ASP A 78 -7.34 -8.54 1.01
N GLY A 79 -8.61 -8.99 0.92
CA GLY A 79 -9.36 -8.95 -0.33
C GLY A 79 -9.53 -7.52 -0.84
N ASN A 80 -9.90 -6.59 0.05
CA ASN A 80 -10.06 -5.17 -0.29
C ASN A 80 -8.77 -4.51 -0.82
N GLN A 81 -7.60 -4.92 -0.31
CA GLN A 81 -6.30 -4.43 -0.79
C GLN A 81 -5.96 -4.90 -2.21
N SER A 82 -6.58 -5.99 -2.66
CA SER A 82 -6.35 -6.57 -3.99
C SER A 82 -7.24 -5.94 -5.08
N LEU A 83 -8.19 -5.08 -4.72
CA LEU A 83 -9.09 -4.43 -5.65
C LEU A 83 -8.42 -3.20 -6.31
N ILE A 84 -8.66 -3.03 -7.61
CA ILE A 84 -8.26 -1.81 -8.34
C ILE A 84 -8.97 -0.58 -7.74
N GLU A 85 -10.27 -0.72 -7.49
CA GLU A 85 -11.10 0.27 -6.80
C GLU A 85 -11.47 -0.28 -5.41
N PRO A 86 -10.87 0.26 -4.34
CA PRO A 86 -11.17 -0.18 -2.98
C PRO A 86 -12.65 -0.01 -2.64
N MET A 87 -13.16 -0.88 -1.76
CA MET A 87 -14.53 -0.80 -1.27
C MET A 87 -14.75 0.48 -0.46
N ASP A 88 -15.86 1.16 -0.76
CA ASP A 88 -16.43 2.21 0.09
C ASP A 88 -17.06 1.60 1.37
N ALA A 89 -17.37 2.46 2.34
CA ALA A 89 -17.93 2.03 3.63
C ALA A 89 -19.25 1.25 3.49
N ALA A 90 -20.13 1.67 2.57
CA ALA A 90 -21.41 1.02 2.33
C ALA A 90 -21.24 -0.41 1.76
N LYS A 91 -20.31 -0.60 0.82
CA LYS A 91 -19.93 -1.91 0.29
C LYS A 91 -19.32 -2.78 1.37
N LYS A 92 -18.39 -2.26 2.18
CA LYS A 92 -17.80 -2.99 3.30
C LYS A 92 -18.86 -3.46 4.29
N MET A 93 -19.80 -2.59 4.67
CA MET A 93 -20.89 -2.93 5.58
C MET A 93 -21.83 -4.00 5.00
N ARG A 94 -22.19 -3.87 3.72
CA ARG A 94 -23.00 -4.89 3.02
C ARG A 94 -22.28 -6.23 3.00
N PHE A 95 -20.98 -6.23 2.72
CA PHE A 95 -20.19 -7.44 2.64
C PHE A 95 -20.03 -8.10 4.02
N PHE A 96 -19.73 -7.32 5.07
CA PHE A 96 -19.71 -7.81 6.45
C PHE A 96 -21.02 -8.51 6.84
N LYS A 97 -22.17 -7.87 6.59
CA LYS A 97 -23.49 -8.48 6.86
C LYS A 97 -23.70 -9.77 6.08
N THR A 98 -23.19 -9.85 4.85
CA THR A 98 -23.27 -11.07 4.03
C THR A 98 -22.42 -12.19 4.63
N LEU A 99 -21.20 -11.91 5.07
CA LEU A 99 -20.31 -12.90 5.71
C LEU A 99 -20.93 -13.45 7.01
N VAL A 100 -21.54 -12.57 7.80
CA VAL A 100 -22.31 -12.97 9.00
C VAL A 100 -23.50 -13.86 8.64
N GLN A 101 -24.26 -13.51 7.59
CA GLN A 101 -25.40 -14.33 7.12
C GLN A 101 -24.98 -15.71 6.60
N VAL A 102 -23.80 -15.83 5.99
CA VAL A 102 -23.22 -17.11 5.59
C VAL A 102 -22.85 -17.98 6.80
N GLY A 103 -22.64 -17.37 7.98
CA GLY A 103 -22.34 -18.06 9.22
C GLY A 103 -20.86 -18.03 9.61
N LEU A 104 -20.05 -17.15 9.01
CA LEU A 104 -18.65 -16.98 9.39
C LEU A 104 -18.54 -16.34 10.77
N LYS A 105 -17.74 -16.96 11.64
CA LYS A 105 -17.57 -16.54 13.04
C LYS A 105 -16.30 -15.72 13.28
N GLN A 106 -15.33 -15.78 12.38
CA GLN A 106 -14.11 -14.99 12.44
C GLN A 106 -13.98 -14.17 11.17
N ILE A 107 -13.88 -12.85 11.31
CA ILE A 107 -13.85 -11.93 10.16
C ILE A 107 -12.78 -10.88 10.41
N GLU A 108 -11.75 -10.83 9.55
CA GLU A 108 -10.77 -9.75 9.54
C GLU A 108 -11.35 -8.52 8.85
N VAL A 109 -11.53 -7.44 9.60
CA VAL A 109 -12.32 -6.28 9.16
C VAL A 109 -11.48 -5.10 8.67
N ALA A 110 -10.24 -4.96 9.16
CA ALA A 110 -9.49 -3.71 8.98
C ALA A 110 -8.01 -3.80 9.37
N PHE A 111 -7.23 -2.82 8.87
CA PHE A 111 -5.91 -2.46 9.39
C PHE A 111 -5.93 -1.04 9.99
N PRO A 112 -6.49 -0.86 11.21
CA PRO A 112 -6.82 0.46 11.76
C PRO A 112 -5.62 1.35 12.05
N SER A 113 -4.43 0.78 12.31
CA SER A 113 -3.23 1.59 12.58
C SER A 113 -2.58 2.17 11.32
N ALA A 114 -3.04 1.79 10.13
CA ALA A 114 -2.45 2.18 8.85
C ALA A 114 -3.42 2.97 7.95
N SER A 115 -4.71 3.05 8.29
CA SER A 115 -5.73 3.73 7.48
C SER A 115 -6.87 4.30 8.33
N ASP A 116 -7.12 5.60 8.21
CA ASP A 116 -8.22 6.29 8.88
C ASP A 116 -9.59 5.75 8.44
N THR A 117 -9.74 5.38 7.16
CA THR A 117 -10.98 4.77 6.63
C THR A 117 -11.28 3.44 7.30
N ASP A 118 -10.25 2.61 7.51
CA ASP A 118 -10.36 1.33 8.21
C ASP A 118 -10.65 1.54 9.70
N PHE A 119 -10.03 2.53 10.32
CA PHE A 119 -10.33 2.91 11.70
C PHE A 119 -11.81 3.32 11.87
N ASN A 120 -12.30 4.20 11.01
CA ASN A 120 -13.69 4.66 11.04
C ASN A 120 -14.68 3.51 10.80
N PHE A 121 -14.37 2.57 9.90
CA PHE A 121 -15.21 1.39 9.68
C PHE A 121 -15.29 0.49 10.92
N VAL A 122 -14.16 0.27 11.63
CA VAL A 122 -14.17 -0.49 12.89
C VAL A 122 -15.01 0.22 13.96
N ARG A 123 -14.92 1.55 14.04
CA ARG A 123 -15.77 2.33 14.96
C ARG A 123 -17.25 2.18 14.61
N GLU A 124 -17.61 2.31 13.33
CA GLU A 124 -18.99 2.12 12.86
C GLU A 124 -19.54 0.74 13.23
N LEU A 125 -18.73 -0.32 13.08
CA LEU A 125 -19.13 -1.68 13.46
C LEU A 125 -19.41 -1.82 14.96
N ILE A 126 -18.54 -1.25 15.80
CA ILE A 126 -18.63 -1.35 17.27
C ILE A 126 -19.73 -0.45 17.82
N GLU A 127 -19.72 0.83 17.45
CA GLU A 127 -20.70 1.83 17.93
C GLU A 127 -22.11 1.56 17.40
N GLY A 128 -22.22 1.07 16.16
CA GLY A 128 -23.48 0.67 15.53
C GLY A 128 -24.01 -0.69 15.99
N ASN A 129 -23.31 -1.36 16.91
CA ASN A 129 -23.63 -2.71 17.40
C ASN A 129 -23.95 -3.71 16.27
N HIS A 130 -23.14 -3.66 15.22
CA HIS A 130 -23.33 -4.50 14.03
C HIS A 130 -22.73 -5.90 14.18
N ILE A 131 -21.89 -6.11 15.19
CA ILE A 131 -21.19 -7.36 15.45
C ILE A 131 -22.07 -8.24 16.35
N PRO A 132 -22.54 -9.41 15.86
CA PRO A 132 -23.26 -10.36 16.71
C PRO A 132 -22.38 -10.97 17.81
N ASP A 133 -22.99 -11.41 18.90
CA ASP A 133 -22.28 -11.99 20.06
C ASP A 133 -21.44 -13.23 19.73
N ASP A 134 -21.79 -13.96 18.67
CA ASP A 134 -21.10 -15.17 18.22
C ASP A 134 -20.06 -14.91 17.12
N VAL A 135 -19.81 -13.64 16.78
CA VAL A 135 -18.83 -13.23 15.75
C VAL A 135 -17.67 -12.49 16.40
N THR A 136 -16.46 -12.93 16.10
CA THR A 136 -15.21 -12.28 16.48
C THR A 136 -14.63 -11.51 15.30
N ILE A 137 -14.44 -10.20 15.47
CA ILE A 137 -13.71 -9.40 14.49
C ILE A 137 -12.20 -9.46 14.75
N GLN A 138 -11.42 -9.56 13.68
CA GLN A 138 -9.97 -9.51 13.70
C GLN A 138 -9.49 -8.20 13.08
N VAL A 139 -8.49 -7.57 13.70
CA VAL A 139 -7.82 -6.38 13.16
C VAL A 139 -6.34 -6.66 13.03
N LEU A 140 -5.73 -6.21 11.94
CA LEU A 140 -4.28 -6.28 11.78
C LEU A 140 -3.62 -5.06 12.41
N THR A 141 -2.47 -5.24 13.05
CA THR A 141 -1.62 -4.14 13.51
C THR A 141 -0.18 -4.38 13.10
N GLN A 142 0.56 -3.30 12.85
CA GLN A 142 2.01 -3.36 12.68
C GLN A 142 2.64 -3.47 14.08
N GLY A 143 3.27 -4.61 14.37
CA GLY A 143 4.15 -4.75 15.53
C GLY A 143 5.59 -4.32 15.17
N PRO A 144 6.35 -3.71 16.09
CA PRO A 144 7.78 -3.48 15.85
C PRO A 144 8.50 -4.82 15.66
N ARG A 145 9.11 -5.01 14.49
CA ARG A 145 9.92 -6.20 14.19
C ARG A 145 11.36 -5.97 14.66
N ARG A 146 11.59 -6.05 15.98
CA ARG A 146 12.84 -6.39 16.69
C ARG A 146 12.71 -5.95 18.16
N PRO A 147 12.90 -6.83 19.16
CA PRO A 147 13.81 -6.46 20.22
C PRO A 147 15.19 -6.34 19.57
N ASP A 148 15.84 -5.18 19.72
CA ASP A 148 17.29 -5.15 19.58
C ASP A 148 17.83 -6.30 20.45
N PRO A 149 18.86 -7.05 20.02
CA PRO A 149 19.48 -8.02 20.91
C PRO A 149 19.96 -7.24 22.13
N VAL A 150 19.23 -7.36 23.24
CA VAL A 150 19.70 -6.92 24.54
C VAL A 150 20.91 -7.79 24.79
N SER A 151 22.09 -7.26 24.48
CA SER A 151 23.35 -7.80 24.91
C SER A 151 23.31 -7.80 26.42
N TYR A 152 23.08 -8.97 27.00
CA TYR A 152 23.32 -9.20 28.40
C TYR A 152 24.85 -9.20 28.56
N THR A 153 25.38 -8.05 28.99
CA THR A 153 26.73 -7.92 29.56
C THR A 153 26.56 -7.41 30.98
#